data_AF-A0A7K1RGA7-F1
#
_entry.id   AF-A0A7K1RGA7-F1
#
_cell.length_a   1.000
_cell.length_b   1.000
_cell.length_c   1.000
_cell.angle_alpha   90.00
_cell.angle_beta   90.00
_cell.angle_gamma   90.00
#
_symmetry.space_group_name_H-M   'P 1'
#
loop_
_entity.id
_entity.type
_entity.pdbx_description
1 polymer ?
#
loop_
_entity_poly.entity_id
_entity_poly.type
_entity_poly.pdbx_seq_one_letter_code
_entity_poly.pdbx_strand_id
1 'polypeptide(L)'
;MATLTGDSGNNTLTGTSSADTISGLAGNDILNGGDGNDTLKGGAGIDTLNGDSGDDTLIGGAGADVLKGGEGSDTASYSGSAAVNVNLKTGVTSGGDAVDDTFDSIENLTGSSNADKLTGDDGDNVINGGGGNDTLDGGKGADTLQAGGGSDTVTYVNSDAAVNVSLSVVDSHTTGSGSGGDAQGTLIWI
;
A
#
# COMPACT_ATOMS: atom_id res chain seq x y z
N MET A 1 11.97 5.88 -18.43
CA MET A 1 12.55 4.58 -18.11
C MET A 1 14.06 4.65 -18.04
N ALA A 2 14.48 5.15 -16.90
CA ALA A 2 15.78 5.05 -16.30
C ALA A 2 15.72 3.99 -15.19
N THR A 3 16.88 3.40 -14.90
CA THR A 3 17.09 2.58 -13.72
C THR A 3 18.22 3.22 -12.94
N LEU A 4 17.90 3.74 -11.76
CA LEU A 4 18.85 4.41 -10.88
C LEU A 4 19.12 3.53 -9.68
N THR A 5 20.39 3.45 -9.28
CA THR A 5 20.80 2.70 -8.10
C THR A 5 21.84 3.51 -7.34
N GLY A 6 21.57 3.71 -6.06
CA GLY A 6 22.46 4.32 -5.10
C GLY A 6 23.62 3.42 -4.68
N ASP A 7 24.19 3.73 -3.53
CA ASP A 7 25.22 2.96 -2.86
C ASP A 7 24.85 2.74 -1.39
N SER A 8 25.83 2.55 -0.51
CA SER A 8 25.55 2.32 0.92
C SER A 8 25.52 3.60 1.75
N GLY A 9 25.58 4.77 1.11
CA GLY A 9 25.51 6.07 1.77
C GLY A 9 24.25 6.82 1.38
N ASN A 10 24.02 7.94 2.05
CA ASN A 10 22.87 8.78 1.79
C ASN A 10 22.92 9.36 0.37
N ASN A 11 21.94 9.02 -0.44
CA ASN A 11 21.84 9.41 -1.83
C ASN A 11 20.68 10.37 -2.06
N THR A 12 20.78 11.15 -3.14
CA THR A 12 19.65 11.87 -3.70
C THR A 12 19.54 11.47 -5.16
N LEU A 13 18.50 10.71 -5.48
CA LEU A 13 18.25 10.17 -6.80
C LEU A 13 16.97 10.82 -7.35
N THR A 14 16.96 11.12 -8.64
CA THR A 14 15.81 11.77 -9.29
C THR A 14 15.60 11.12 -10.64
N GLY A 15 14.39 10.63 -10.86
CA GLY A 15 13.96 10.06 -12.12
C GLY A 15 13.69 11.11 -13.19
N THR A 16 12.86 10.73 -14.14
CA THR A 16 12.55 11.44 -15.38
C THR A 16 11.05 11.62 -15.51
N SER A 17 10.57 12.04 -16.69
CA SER A 17 9.14 12.17 -16.96
C SER A 17 8.54 10.85 -17.50
N SER A 18 9.06 9.71 -17.10
CA SER A 18 8.69 8.40 -17.60
C SER A 18 8.83 7.40 -16.49
N ALA A 19 8.05 6.31 -16.55
CA ALA A 19 8.15 5.20 -15.60
C ALA A 19 9.61 4.72 -15.40
N ASP A 20 10.10 4.85 -14.19
CA ASP A 20 11.47 4.64 -13.75
C ASP A 20 11.53 3.64 -12.59
N THR A 21 12.72 3.08 -12.36
CA THR A 21 12.99 2.24 -11.19
C THR A 21 14.17 2.81 -10.43
N ILE A 22 13.95 3.20 -9.19
CA ILE A 22 14.94 3.90 -8.36
C ILE A 22 15.17 3.11 -7.07
N SER A 23 16.43 2.78 -6.76
CA SER A 23 16.80 2.08 -5.53
C SER A 23 17.87 2.84 -4.76
N GLY A 24 17.60 3.18 -3.50
CA GLY A 24 18.56 3.82 -2.57
C GLY A 24 19.62 2.85 -2.05
N LEU A 25 19.16 1.65 -1.65
CA LEU A 25 19.93 0.56 -1.02
C LEU A 25 20.11 0.73 0.48
N ALA A 26 21.17 1.37 0.94
CA ALA A 26 21.39 1.57 2.37
C ALA A 26 21.86 2.99 2.62
N GLY A 27 21.51 3.54 3.78
CA GLY A 27 21.68 4.96 4.05
C GLY A 27 20.33 5.63 4.18
N ASN A 28 20.34 6.93 4.47
CA ASN A 28 19.12 7.72 4.53
C ASN A 28 18.97 8.48 3.21
N ASP A 29 18.14 7.95 2.32
CA ASP A 29 18.07 8.36 0.93
C ASP A 29 16.89 9.30 0.67
N ILE A 30 17.04 10.12 -0.38
CA ILE A 30 15.95 10.90 -0.96
C ILE A 30 15.76 10.43 -2.40
N LEU A 31 14.61 9.82 -2.66
CA LEU A 31 14.24 9.32 -3.97
C LEU A 31 13.07 10.16 -4.50
N ASN A 32 13.25 10.75 -5.68
CA ASN A 32 12.19 11.50 -6.37
C ASN A 32 11.87 10.78 -7.68
N GLY A 33 10.63 10.35 -7.88
CA GLY A 33 10.15 9.66 -9.06
C GLY A 33 10.17 10.57 -10.28
N GLY A 34 9.39 11.66 -10.22
CA GLY A 34 9.22 12.60 -11.31
C GLY A 34 7.84 12.46 -11.93
N ASP A 35 7.73 12.48 -13.25
CA ASP A 35 6.44 12.15 -13.88
C ASP A 35 6.44 10.68 -14.32
N GLY A 36 5.27 10.06 -14.38
CA GLY A 36 5.09 8.69 -14.81
C GLY A 36 4.97 7.74 -13.64
N ASN A 37 4.63 6.48 -13.94
CA ASN A 37 4.37 5.49 -12.91
C ASN A 37 5.67 4.80 -12.50
N ASP A 38 6.22 5.21 -11.37
CA ASP A 38 7.55 4.84 -10.91
C ASP A 38 7.53 3.75 -9.85
N THR A 39 8.68 3.10 -9.68
CA THR A 39 8.94 2.20 -8.55
C THR A 39 10.12 2.69 -7.76
N LEU A 40 9.87 3.10 -6.52
CA LEU A 40 10.86 3.66 -5.60
C LEU A 40 11.12 2.68 -4.48
N LYS A 41 12.40 2.35 -4.24
CA LYS A 41 12.83 1.48 -3.15
C LYS A 41 13.89 2.15 -2.30
N GLY A 42 13.56 2.51 -1.06
CA GLY A 42 14.50 3.10 -0.10
C GLY A 42 15.60 2.11 0.26
N GLY A 43 15.22 1.05 0.97
CA GLY A 43 16.09 -0.05 1.34
C GLY A 43 16.30 -0.11 2.84
N ALA A 44 17.46 0.26 3.34
CA ALA A 44 17.77 0.24 4.77
C ALA A 44 18.26 1.60 5.25
N GLY A 45 17.61 2.17 6.25
CA GLY A 45 17.89 3.49 6.78
C GLY A 45 16.60 4.27 6.96
N ILE A 46 16.67 5.59 7.10
CA ILE A 46 15.48 6.44 7.16
C ILE A 46 15.37 7.18 5.83
N ASP A 47 14.48 6.72 4.97
CA ASP A 47 14.37 7.16 3.60
C ASP A 47 13.18 8.12 3.40
N THR A 48 13.31 8.99 2.40
CA THR A 48 12.21 9.82 1.90
C THR A 48 11.97 9.48 0.44
N LEU A 49 10.79 8.94 0.15
CA LEU A 49 10.34 8.58 -1.19
C LEU A 49 9.26 9.57 -1.60
N ASN A 50 9.48 10.30 -2.69
CA ASN A 50 8.48 11.17 -3.31
C ASN A 50 8.16 10.59 -4.70
N GLY A 51 6.93 10.10 -4.91
CA GLY A 51 6.46 9.60 -6.21
C GLY A 51 6.33 10.72 -7.24
N ASP A 52 5.80 11.86 -6.78
CA ASP A 52 5.53 13.07 -7.56
C ASP A 52 4.27 12.94 -8.43
N SER A 53 4.33 12.63 -9.72
CA SER A 53 3.14 12.55 -10.59
C SER A 53 3.06 11.21 -11.31
N GLY A 54 1.95 10.49 -11.16
CA GLY A 54 1.78 9.16 -11.74
C GLY A 54 1.20 8.21 -10.72
N ASP A 55 0.95 6.97 -11.13
CA ASP A 55 0.56 5.93 -10.17
C ASP A 55 1.82 5.21 -9.71
N ASP A 56 2.35 5.57 -8.54
CA ASP A 56 3.66 5.13 -8.07
C ASP A 56 3.57 3.94 -7.10
N THR A 57 4.65 3.15 -7.07
CA THR A 57 4.86 2.10 -6.06
C THR A 57 6.06 2.46 -5.18
N LEU A 58 5.79 2.69 -3.90
CA LEU A 58 6.78 3.10 -2.91
C LEU A 58 7.03 1.95 -1.92
N ILE A 59 8.30 1.55 -1.81
CA ILE A 59 8.79 0.52 -0.90
C ILE A 59 9.85 1.17 -0.01
N GLY A 60 9.48 1.58 1.21
CA GLY A 60 10.41 2.19 2.18
C GLY A 60 11.53 1.22 2.53
N GLY A 61 11.18 0.12 3.19
CA GLY A 61 12.12 -0.91 3.61
C GLY A 61 12.41 -0.81 5.10
N ALA A 62 13.58 -1.24 5.54
CA ALA A 62 13.91 -1.22 6.95
C ALA A 62 14.24 0.20 7.39
N GLY A 63 13.37 0.81 8.17
CA GLY A 63 13.44 2.24 8.39
C GLY A 63 12.28 2.78 9.18
N ALA A 64 12.32 4.08 9.44
CA ALA A 64 11.11 4.84 9.76
C ALA A 64 10.96 5.84 8.62
N ASP A 65 10.29 5.43 7.55
CA ASP A 65 10.38 6.09 6.25
C ASP A 65 9.26 7.11 6.04
N VAL A 66 9.51 8.04 5.13
CA VAL A 66 8.51 9.01 4.66
C VAL A 66 8.14 8.66 3.23
N LEU A 67 6.92 8.15 3.04
CA LEU A 67 6.39 7.79 1.73
C LEU A 67 5.37 8.84 1.31
N LYS A 68 5.67 9.57 0.22
CA LYS A 68 4.76 10.54 -0.37
C LYS A 68 4.43 10.11 -1.78
N GLY A 69 3.18 9.76 -2.06
CA GLY A 69 2.75 9.38 -3.41
C GLY A 69 2.77 10.59 -4.32
N GLY A 70 1.77 11.46 -4.19
CA GLY A 70 1.72 12.73 -4.90
C GLY A 70 0.42 12.87 -5.67
N GLU A 71 0.50 13.17 -6.96
CA GLU A 71 -0.65 13.14 -7.86
C GLU A 71 -0.78 11.77 -8.50
N GLY A 72 -1.91 11.08 -8.29
CA GLY A 72 -2.17 9.80 -8.94
C GLY A 72 -2.86 8.84 -7.99
N SER A 73 -2.70 7.55 -8.24
CA SER A 73 -3.13 6.48 -7.33
C SER A 73 -1.90 5.69 -6.85
N ASP A 74 -1.43 6.06 -5.67
CA ASP A 74 -0.12 5.64 -5.18
C ASP A 74 -0.21 4.49 -4.20
N THR A 75 0.78 3.60 -4.24
CA THR A 75 0.81 2.37 -3.46
C THR A 75 2.00 2.31 -2.53
N ALA A 76 1.76 2.23 -1.23
CA ALA A 76 2.77 1.76 -0.28
C ALA A 76 2.81 0.22 -0.28
N SER A 77 3.98 -0.36 -0.55
CA SER A 77 4.16 -1.80 -0.72
C SER A 77 5.10 -2.41 0.30
N TYR A 78 4.59 -3.40 1.03
CA TYR A 78 5.28 -4.20 2.03
C TYR A 78 5.48 -5.66 1.59
N SER A 79 5.38 -5.93 0.27
CA SER A 79 5.46 -7.28 -0.32
C SER A 79 6.69 -8.09 0.06
N GLY A 80 7.81 -7.42 0.38
CA GLY A 80 9.06 -8.05 0.82
C GLY A 80 9.24 -8.16 2.34
N SER A 81 8.26 -7.73 3.13
CA SER A 81 8.40 -7.55 4.58
C SER A 81 7.96 -8.77 5.39
N ALA A 82 8.17 -8.68 6.71
CA ALA A 82 7.41 -9.49 7.66
C ALA A 82 5.96 -8.97 7.77
N ALA A 83 5.14 -9.58 8.63
CA ALA A 83 3.77 -9.12 8.86
C ALA A 83 3.72 -7.64 9.29
N VAL A 84 2.84 -6.87 8.66
CA VAL A 84 2.63 -5.44 8.90
C VAL A 84 1.20 -5.16 9.39
N ASN A 85 1.06 -4.10 10.17
CA ASN A 85 -0.20 -3.51 10.58
C ASN A 85 -0.19 -2.03 10.21
N VAL A 86 -0.90 -1.70 9.12
CA VAL A 86 -0.91 -0.40 8.46
C VAL A 86 -2.34 0.13 8.38
N ASN A 87 -2.51 1.40 8.72
CA ASN A 87 -3.80 2.09 8.64
C ASN A 87 -3.60 3.51 8.10
N LEU A 88 -4.01 3.75 6.85
CA LEU A 88 -3.84 5.03 6.17
C LEU A 88 -4.63 6.17 6.84
N LYS A 89 -5.80 5.86 7.41
CA LYS A 89 -6.65 6.84 8.11
C LYS A 89 -6.05 7.41 9.39
N THR A 90 -5.41 6.57 10.18
CA THR A 90 -4.91 6.91 11.53
C THR A 90 -3.40 7.10 11.59
N GLY A 91 -2.69 6.69 10.54
CA GLY A 91 -1.23 6.67 10.50
C GLY A 91 -0.61 5.60 11.41
N VAL A 92 -1.37 4.55 11.77
CA VAL A 92 -0.78 3.43 12.51
C VAL A 92 0.09 2.63 11.56
N THR A 93 1.38 2.51 11.90
CA THR A 93 2.40 1.82 11.12
C THR A 93 3.25 0.99 12.09
N SER A 94 3.15 -0.33 12.00
CA SER A 94 3.80 -1.25 12.94
C SER A 94 4.03 -2.63 12.35
N GLY A 95 5.03 -3.34 12.86
CA GLY A 95 5.40 -4.67 12.35
C GLY A 95 6.22 -4.58 11.07
N GLY A 96 7.11 -5.56 10.87
CA GLY A 96 8.00 -5.61 9.71
C GLY A 96 8.72 -4.28 9.45
N ASP A 97 8.69 -3.90 8.19
CA ASP A 97 9.26 -2.66 7.65
C ASP A 97 8.32 -1.46 7.84
N ALA A 98 7.08 -1.67 8.25
CA ALA A 98 6.12 -0.58 8.47
C ALA A 98 6.33 0.16 9.81
N VAL A 99 7.39 -0.09 10.58
CA VAL A 99 7.51 0.51 11.92
C VAL A 99 7.85 1.99 11.82
N ASP A 100 6.97 2.85 12.34
CA ASP A 100 7.14 4.31 12.37
C ASP A 100 7.18 4.99 10.99
N ASP A 101 6.77 4.28 9.93
CA ASP A 101 6.54 4.88 8.61
C ASP A 101 5.47 5.96 8.66
N THR A 102 5.57 6.93 7.76
CA THR A 102 4.58 7.99 7.57
C THR A 102 4.16 8.09 6.11
N PHE A 103 2.89 8.42 5.88
CA PHE A 103 2.29 8.53 4.56
C PHE A 103 1.77 9.94 4.30
N ASP A 104 1.92 10.39 3.06
CA ASP A 104 1.28 11.57 2.50
C ASP A 104 0.81 11.23 1.08
N SER A 105 -0.46 11.49 0.76
CA SER A 105 -1.09 11.09 -0.52
C SER A 105 -0.77 9.64 -0.93
N ILE A 106 -1.16 8.68 -0.10
CA ILE A 106 -1.10 7.25 -0.43
C ILE A 106 -2.52 6.71 -0.38
N GLU A 107 -2.99 6.14 -1.48
CA GLU A 107 -4.35 5.63 -1.62
C GLU A 107 -4.41 4.10 -1.51
N ASN A 108 -3.30 3.41 -1.74
CA ASN A 108 -3.28 1.95 -1.89
C ASN A 108 -2.26 1.27 -0.98
N LEU A 109 -2.55 0.01 -0.62
CA LEU A 109 -1.67 -0.83 0.19
C LEU A 109 -1.44 -2.18 -0.47
N THR A 110 -0.20 -2.65 -0.43
CA THR A 110 0.15 -4.05 -0.71
C THR A 110 0.83 -4.66 0.51
N GLY A 111 0.24 -5.71 1.06
CA GLY A 111 0.77 -6.53 2.15
C GLY A 111 1.92 -7.45 1.71
N SER A 112 2.40 -8.20 2.67
CA SER A 112 3.49 -9.16 2.60
C SER A 112 2.99 -10.57 2.21
N SER A 113 3.78 -11.59 2.53
CA SER A 113 3.37 -13.00 2.43
C SER A 113 3.02 -13.62 3.79
N ASN A 114 2.81 -12.78 4.80
CA ASN A 114 2.51 -13.13 6.18
C ASN A 114 1.15 -12.54 6.57
N ALA A 115 0.65 -12.89 7.77
CA ALA A 115 -0.64 -12.40 8.25
C ALA A 115 -0.61 -10.88 8.54
N ASP A 116 -1.13 -10.09 7.60
CA ASP A 116 -1.13 -8.64 7.63
C ASP A 116 -2.44 -8.06 8.15
N LYS A 117 -2.39 -6.81 8.62
CA LYS A 117 -3.58 -6.01 8.90
C LYS A 117 -3.48 -4.70 8.13
N LEU A 118 -4.33 -4.55 7.13
CA LEU A 118 -4.30 -3.40 6.21
C LEU A 118 -5.61 -2.66 6.30
N THR A 119 -5.55 -1.36 6.51
CA THR A 119 -6.72 -0.48 6.55
C THR A 119 -6.52 0.73 5.65
N GLY A 120 -7.48 0.94 4.74
CA GLY A 120 -7.57 2.11 3.89
C GLY A 120 -7.90 3.39 4.67
N ASP A 121 -8.25 4.44 3.93
CA ASP A 121 -8.66 5.72 4.48
C ASP A 121 -10.15 6.02 4.23
N ASP A 122 -10.50 7.26 3.93
CA ASP A 122 -11.89 7.65 3.59
C ASP A 122 -12.09 7.77 2.06
N GLY A 123 -11.03 7.55 1.27
CA GLY A 123 -11.04 7.56 -0.19
C GLY A 123 -11.21 6.15 -0.79
N ASP A 124 -11.27 6.05 -2.11
CA ASP A 124 -11.36 4.74 -2.78
C ASP A 124 -9.99 4.06 -2.75
N ASN A 125 -9.85 2.97 -1.98
CA ASN A 125 -8.56 2.30 -1.82
C ASN A 125 -8.48 0.97 -2.59
N VAL A 126 -7.29 0.64 -3.11
CA VAL A 126 -6.94 -0.72 -3.56
C VAL A 126 -6.04 -1.36 -2.51
N ILE A 127 -6.52 -2.43 -1.87
CA ILE A 127 -5.79 -3.13 -0.82
C ILE A 127 -5.58 -4.57 -1.26
N ASN A 128 -4.31 -4.97 -1.38
CA ASN A 128 -3.90 -6.35 -1.65
C ASN A 128 -3.24 -6.95 -0.42
N GLY A 129 -3.84 -7.99 0.19
CA GLY A 129 -3.29 -8.70 1.35
C GLY A 129 -2.00 -9.45 1.02
N GLY A 130 -1.89 -9.98 -0.21
CA GLY A 130 -0.74 -10.75 -0.65
C GLY A 130 -0.91 -12.23 -0.36
N GLY A 131 -0.10 -12.80 0.51
CA GLY A 131 -0.32 -14.15 1.03
C GLY A 131 -0.29 -14.12 2.54
N GLY A 132 -0.82 -15.15 3.19
CA GLY A 132 -0.96 -15.13 4.64
C GLY A 132 -2.43 -15.23 5.03
N ASN A 133 -2.74 -14.93 6.28
CA ASN A 133 -4.12 -14.87 6.74
C ASN A 133 -4.38 -13.43 7.13
N ASP A 134 -4.91 -12.65 6.20
CA ASP A 134 -4.87 -11.21 6.28
C ASP A 134 -6.17 -10.66 6.85
N THR A 135 -6.11 -9.47 7.45
CA THR A 135 -7.29 -8.70 7.85
C THR A 135 -7.32 -7.40 7.05
N LEU A 136 -8.31 -7.27 6.17
CA LEU A 136 -8.48 -6.11 5.30
C LEU A 136 -9.71 -5.30 5.71
N ASP A 137 -9.53 -4.00 5.85
CA ASP A 137 -10.60 -3.02 6.06
C ASP A 137 -10.45 -1.91 5.02
N GLY A 138 -11.44 -1.75 4.14
CA GLY A 138 -11.40 -0.70 3.12
C GLY A 138 -11.48 0.70 3.72
N GLY A 139 -12.13 0.86 4.89
CA GLY A 139 -12.54 2.17 5.35
C GLY A 139 -13.77 2.66 4.58
N LYS A 140 -13.90 3.97 4.39
CA LYS A 140 -14.98 4.49 3.54
C LYS A 140 -14.46 4.60 2.12
N GLY A 141 -15.34 4.49 1.15
CA GLY A 141 -14.96 4.59 -0.25
C GLY A 141 -15.52 3.40 -1.02
N ALA A 142 -15.34 3.42 -2.34
CA ALA A 142 -15.59 2.29 -3.21
C ALA A 142 -14.29 1.50 -3.38
N ASP A 143 -13.99 0.65 -2.40
CA ASP A 143 -12.68 -0.02 -2.33
C ASP A 143 -12.59 -1.27 -3.20
N THR A 144 -11.37 -1.65 -3.55
CA THR A 144 -11.06 -2.97 -4.12
C THR A 144 -10.19 -3.73 -3.13
N LEU A 145 -10.75 -4.77 -2.52
CA LEU A 145 -10.07 -5.60 -1.53
C LEU A 145 -9.71 -6.94 -2.15
N GLN A 146 -8.43 -7.16 -2.39
CA GLN A 146 -7.85 -8.42 -2.84
C GLN A 146 -7.19 -9.13 -1.67
N ALA A 147 -7.86 -10.14 -1.13
CA ALA A 147 -7.36 -10.90 0.02
C ALA A 147 -6.06 -11.64 -0.31
N GLY A 148 -6.03 -12.31 -1.46
CA GLY A 148 -4.85 -13.05 -1.89
C GLY A 148 -4.88 -14.49 -1.39
N GLY A 149 -3.72 -15.03 -1.01
CA GLY A 149 -3.57 -16.44 -0.68
C GLY A 149 -3.63 -16.73 0.81
N GLY A 150 -4.68 -17.40 1.28
CA GLY A 150 -4.74 -18.00 2.60
C GLY A 150 -6.15 -17.94 3.17
N SER A 151 -6.29 -17.77 4.48
CA SER A 151 -7.59 -17.65 5.15
C SER A 151 -7.79 -16.23 5.66
N ASP A 152 -8.40 -15.42 4.82
CA ASP A 152 -8.45 -13.98 5.03
C ASP A 152 -9.76 -13.51 5.64
N THR A 153 -9.72 -12.33 6.23
CA THR A 153 -10.85 -11.64 6.85
C THR A 153 -11.00 -10.27 6.25
N VAL A 154 -12.13 -10.03 5.58
CA VAL A 154 -12.57 -8.68 5.26
C VAL A 154 -13.49 -8.20 6.39
N THR A 155 -13.18 -7.05 6.98
CA THR A 155 -13.91 -6.48 8.11
C THR A 155 -14.48 -5.11 7.76
N TYR A 156 -15.63 -4.82 8.35
CA TYR A 156 -16.30 -3.51 8.30
C TYR A 156 -16.68 -3.06 9.71
N VAL A 157 -15.93 -3.53 10.72
CA VAL A 157 -16.26 -3.34 12.15
C VAL A 157 -16.31 -1.86 12.55
N ASN A 158 -15.62 -1.00 11.81
CA ASN A 158 -15.56 0.44 12.05
C ASN A 158 -16.66 1.23 11.32
N SER A 159 -17.53 0.55 10.56
CA SER A 159 -18.57 1.26 9.83
C SER A 159 -19.63 1.84 10.76
N ASP A 160 -19.90 3.13 10.60
CA ASP A 160 -20.93 3.86 11.36
C ASP A 160 -22.35 3.66 10.78
N ALA A 161 -22.49 2.85 9.72
CA ALA A 161 -23.76 2.58 9.06
C ALA A 161 -23.97 1.09 8.79
N ALA A 162 -25.20 0.73 8.41
CA ALA A 162 -25.54 -0.66 8.12
C ALA A 162 -24.79 -1.14 6.86
N VAL A 163 -24.12 -2.27 7.00
CA VAL A 163 -23.35 -2.94 5.95
C VAL A 163 -24.13 -4.15 5.43
N ASN A 164 -24.27 -4.25 4.11
CA ASN A 164 -24.82 -5.41 3.42
C ASN A 164 -23.76 -5.98 2.49
N VAL A 165 -23.34 -7.23 2.73
CA VAL A 165 -22.36 -7.92 1.89
C VAL A 165 -23.08 -9.04 1.14
N SER A 166 -22.95 -9.02 -0.19
CA SER A 166 -23.42 -10.09 -1.07
C SER A 166 -22.21 -10.86 -1.60
N LEU A 167 -22.11 -12.13 -1.25
CA LEU A 167 -21.07 -13.02 -1.77
C LEU A 167 -21.62 -13.80 -2.96
N SER A 168 -21.01 -13.65 -4.14
CA SER A 168 -21.29 -14.46 -5.31
C SER A 168 -20.10 -15.33 -5.64
N VAL A 169 -20.30 -16.64 -5.69
CA VAL A 169 -19.25 -17.55 -6.18
C VAL A 169 -19.35 -17.59 -7.70
N VAL A 170 -18.42 -16.94 -8.38
CA VAL A 170 -18.27 -17.01 -9.83
C VAL A 170 -16.87 -17.58 -10.05
N ASP A 171 -16.78 -18.91 -10.12
CA ASP A 171 -15.55 -19.74 -10.16
C ASP A 171 -14.85 -19.96 -8.80
N SER A 172 -13.55 -20.32 -8.80
CA SER A 172 -12.75 -20.62 -7.59
C SER A 172 -12.42 -19.38 -6.74
N HIS A 173 -12.96 -18.20 -7.08
CA HIS A 173 -12.88 -16.98 -6.29
C HIS A 173 -14.30 -16.54 -5.89
N THR A 174 -14.46 -16.15 -4.64
CA THR A 174 -15.68 -15.50 -4.17
C THR A 174 -15.56 -14.02 -4.54
N THR A 175 -16.39 -13.58 -5.49
CA THR A 175 -16.53 -12.15 -5.78
C THR A 175 -17.65 -11.61 -4.91
N GLY A 176 -17.29 -10.80 -3.93
CA GLY A 176 -18.23 -10.11 -3.05
C GLY A 176 -18.48 -8.69 -3.54
N SER A 177 -19.71 -8.22 -3.40
CA SER A 177 -20.00 -6.78 -3.46
C SER A 177 -20.60 -6.31 -2.14
N GLY A 178 -20.12 -5.17 -1.68
CA GLY A 178 -20.64 -4.46 -0.53
C GLY A 178 -21.64 -3.39 -0.91
N SER A 179 -22.61 -3.12 -0.04
CA SER A 179 -23.47 -1.94 -0.12
C SER A 179 -23.85 -1.43 1.27
N GLY A 180 -23.98 -0.10 1.40
CA GLY A 180 -24.21 0.56 2.68
C GLY A 180 -22.96 0.63 3.57
N GLY A 181 -22.82 1.76 4.26
CA GLY A 181 -21.65 2.04 5.11
C GLY A 181 -20.34 1.94 4.34
N ASP A 182 -19.35 1.36 5.00
CA ASP A 182 -17.96 1.20 4.56
C ASP A 182 -17.83 0.09 3.49
N ALA A 183 -18.92 -0.64 3.23
CA ALA A 183 -18.97 -1.61 2.15
C ALA A 183 -19.45 -0.97 0.84
N GLN A 184 -19.82 0.31 0.82
CA GLN A 184 -20.54 0.91 -0.30
C GLN A 184 -19.70 0.96 -1.58
N GLY A 185 -20.03 0.08 -2.54
CA GLY A 185 -19.31 0.01 -3.81
C GLY A 185 -18.05 -0.85 -3.75
N THR A 186 -17.74 -1.40 -2.57
CA THR A 186 -16.58 -2.26 -2.37
C THR A 186 -16.68 -3.53 -3.21
N LEU A 187 -15.61 -3.84 -3.94
CA LEU A 187 -15.39 -5.10 -4.62
C LEU A 187 -14.44 -5.96 -3.79
N ILE A 188 -14.85 -7.20 -3.53
CA ILE A 188 -14.10 -8.13 -2.69
C ILE A 188 -13.68 -9.33 -3.53
N TRP A 189 -12.38 -9.65 -3.50
CA TRP A 189 -11.77 -10.80 -4.17
C TRP A 189 -11.12 -11.69 -3.13
N ILE A 190 -11.77 -12.83 -2.85
CA ILE A 190 -11.37 -13.84 -1.84
C ILE A 190 -11.24 -15.22 -2.49
#